data_AF-A0A2C1YRD6-F1
#
_entry.id   AF-A0A2C1YRD6-F1
#
_cell.length_a   1.000
_cell.length_b   1.000
_cell.length_c   1.000
_cell.angle_alpha   90.00
_cell.angle_beta   90.00
_cell.angle_gamma   90.00
#
_symmetry.space_group_name_H-M   'P 1'
#
loop_
_entity.id
_entity.type
_entity.pdbx_description
1 polymer ?
#
loop_
_entity_poly.entity_id
_entity_poly.type
_entity_poly.pdbx_seq_one_letter_code
_entity_poly.pdbx_strand_id
1 'polypeptide(L)'
;MELITKWLQAGTMAPNHKMTEPWEVYVLGEETRAKLNHKTNFCHAPVVLAILSRHGATEIETEENVLATACFVQNFNLAAWAEGVGTFWSSMGNHQKNRDIMGVSDDYDVIGVFGVGYPAEINKPKERKPILDKIKYLP
;
A
#
# COMPACT_ATOMS: atom_id res chain seq x y z
N MET A 1 -2.85 6.83 16.55
CA MET A 1 -2.72 7.52 15.25
C MET A 1 -1.32 8.07 15.06
N GLU A 2 -0.72 8.69 16.08
CA GLU A 2 0.65 9.27 16.05
C GLU A 2 1.73 8.37 15.42
N LEU A 3 1.82 7.09 15.84
CA LEU A 3 2.82 6.15 15.28
C LEU A 3 2.61 5.86 13.79
N ILE A 4 1.36 5.70 13.35
CA ILE A 4 1.05 5.44 11.94
C ILE A 4 1.40 6.65 11.08
N THR A 5 1.06 7.85 11.55
CA THR A 5 1.42 9.09 10.89
C THR A 5 2.93 9.21 10.73
N LYS A 6 3.73 8.82 11.73
CA LYS A 6 5.20 8.80 11.62
C LYS A 6 5.69 7.92 10.45
N TRP A 7 5.17 6.71 10.32
CA TRP A 7 5.61 5.81 9.22
C TRP A 7 5.08 6.25 7.86
N LEU A 8 3.84 6.76 7.79
CA LEU A 8 3.31 7.34 6.56
C LEU A 8 4.10 8.59 6.14
N GLN A 9 4.53 9.42 7.10
CA GLN A 9 5.38 10.57 6.85
C GLN A 9 6.75 10.14 6.29
N ALA A 10 7.32 9.04 6.75
CA ALA A 10 8.51 8.47 6.12
C ALA A 10 8.23 8.00 4.68
N GLY A 11 7.01 7.49 4.44
CA GLY A 11 6.49 7.16 3.11
C GLY A 11 6.60 8.31 2.11
N THR A 12 6.32 9.54 2.52
CA THR A 12 6.29 10.73 1.62
C THR A 12 7.65 11.08 1.03
N MET A 13 8.74 10.51 1.55
CA MET A 13 10.08 10.65 0.97
C MET A 13 10.26 9.84 -0.34
N ALA A 14 9.19 9.21 -0.85
CA ALA A 14 9.20 8.52 -2.12
C ALA A 14 9.42 9.47 -3.31
N PRO A 15 10.16 9.04 -4.34
CA PRO A 15 10.29 9.81 -5.57
C PRO A 15 8.92 9.95 -6.23
N ASN A 16 8.57 11.16 -6.63
CA ASN A 16 7.34 11.45 -7.34
C ASN A 16 7.59 12.55 -8.38
N HIS A 17 7.37 12.21 -9.65
CA HIS A 17 7.68 13.11 -10.76
C HIS A 17 6.77 14.35 -10.69
N LYS A 18 7.32 15.53 -11.01
CA LYS A 18 6.64 16.84 -10.93
C LYS A 18 6.09 17.21 -9.54
N MET A 19 6.50 16.52 -8.47
CA MET A 19 6.02 16.76 -7.11
C MET A 19 4.48 16.60 -6.99
N THR A 20 3.90 15.57 -7.62
CA THR A 20 2.45 15.33 -7.61
C THR A 20 1.92 14.80 -6.28
N GLU A 21 2.77 14.18 -5.46
CA GLU A 21 2.42 13.56 -4.17
C GLU A 21 1.07 12.80 -4.20
N PRO A 22 0.92 11.81 -5.12
CA PRO A 22 -0.39 11.31 -5.54
C PRO A 22 -1.06 10.36 -4.54
N TRP A 23 -0.39 10.03 -3.44
CA TRP A 23 -0.85 9.06 -2.45
C TRP A 23 -1.97 9.62 -1.58
N GLU A 24 -3.04 8.85 -1.43
CA GLU A 24 -4.14 9.15 -0.50
C GLU A 24 -4.34 7.95 0.43
N VAL A 25 -4.64 8.19 1.71
CA VAL A 25 -4.71 7.13 2.73
C VAL A 25 -6.05 7.12 3.43
N TYR A 26 -6.81 6.06 3.23
CA TYR A 26 -8.07 5.83 3.94
C TYR A 26 -7.85 4.90 5.13
N VAL A 27 -8.25 5.34 6.33
CA VAL A 27 -8.31 4.47 7.51
C VAL A 27 -9.65 3.74 7.52
N LEU A 28 -9.63 2.40 7.42
CA LEU A 28 -10.85 1.62 7.30
C LEU A 28 -11.43 1.28 8.68
N GLY A 29 -12.63 1.80 8.96
CA GLY A 29 -13.40 1.48 10.15
C GLY A 29 -13.99 0.07 10.15
N GLU A 30 -14.54 -0.34 11.30
CA GLU A 30 -15.07 -1.70 11.52
C GLU A 30 -16.15 -2.09 10.51
N GLU A 31 -17.08 -1.20 10.20
CA GLU A 31 -18.15 -1.45 9.23
C GLU A 31 -17.61 -1.73 7.82
N THR A 32 -16.66 -0.91 7.35
CA THR A 32 -16.03 -1.08 6.04
C THR A 32 -15.23 -2.38 5.99
N ARG A 33 -14.45 -2.68 7.05
CA ARG A 33 -13.71 -3.94 7.17
C ARG A 33 -14.63 -5.16 7.14
N ALA A 34 -15.77 -5.10 7.82
CA ALA A 34 -16.76 -6.17 7.83
C ALA A 34 -17.36 -6.42 6.43
N LYS A 35 -17.68 -5.34 5.69
CA LYS A 35 -18.19 -5.43 4.31
C LYS A 35 -17.15 -6.00 3.34
N LEU A 36 -15.88 -5.60 3.49
CA LEU A 36 -14.77 -6.11 2.67
C LEU A 36 -14.49 -7.60 2.91
N ASN A 37 -14.77 -8.11 4.12
CA ASN A 37 -14.70 -9.52 4.49
C ASN A 37 -13.46 -10.25 3.96
N HIS A 38 -12.26 -9.75 4.29
CA HIS A 38 -11.01 -10.27 3.77
C HIS A 38 -10.18 -10.98 4.83
N LYS A 39 -9.97 -12.29 4.62
CA LYS A 39 -9.34 -13.19 5.60
C LYS A 39 -10.00 -13.04 6.97
N THR A 40 -9.34 -13.47 8.04
CA THR A 40 -9.79 -13.22 9.41
C THR A 40 -9.55 -11.74 9.77
N ASN A 41 -10.36 -10.85 9.19
CA ASN A 41 -10.29 -9.39 9.36
C ASN A 41 -8.86 -8.82 9.21
N PHE A 42 -8.22 -9.11 8.07
CA PHE A 42 -6.82 -8.75 7.80
C PHE A 42 -5.84 -9.29 8.87
N CYS A 43 -6.01 -10.56 9.24
CA CYS A 43 -5.22 -11.24 10.29
C CYS A 43 -5.33 -10.55 11.66
N HIS A 44 -6.53 -10.08 12.03
CA HIS A 44 -6.79 -9.33 13.25
C HIS A 44 -5.95 -8.06 13.42
N ALA A 45 -5.51 -7.45 12.31
CA ALA A 45 -4.72 -6.23 12.38
C ALA A 45 -5.50 -5.12 13.13
N PRO A 46 -4.86 -4.42 14.08
CA PRO A 46 -5.50 -3.33 14.81
C PRO A 46 -5.87 -2.15 13.90
N VAL A 47 -5.11 -1.93 12.83
CA VAL A 47 -5.41 -0.90 11.82
C VAL A 47 -5.42 -1.51 10.43
N VAL A 48 -6.35 -1.04 9.62
CA VAL A 48 -6.42 -1.36 8.19
C VAL A 48 -6.44 -0.06 7.40
N LEU A 49 -5.53 0.06 6.42
CA LEU A 49 -5.41 1.23 5.56
C LEU A 49 -5.71 0.83 4.11
N ALA A 50 -6.47 1.62 3.37
CA ALA A 50 -6.42 1.58 1.90
C ALA A 50 -5.51 2.71 1.43
N ILE A 51 -4.56 2.40 0.56
CA ILE A 51 -3.66 3.38 -0.05
C ILE A 51 -4.02 3.50 -1.51
N LEU A 52 -4.29 4.72 -1.93
CA LEU A 52 -4.77 5.07 -3.26
C LEU A 52 -3.77 5.96 -3.98
N SER A 53 -3.81 5.94 -5.30
CA SER A 53 -3.06 6.83 -6.18
C SER A 53 -4.03 7.65 -7.01
N ARG A 54 -3.91 8.98 -6.96
CA ARG A 54 -4.70 9.88 -7.80
C ARG A 54 -4.25 9.79 -9.26
N HIS A 55 -5.21 9.77 -10.19
CA HIS A 55 -4.93 9.88 -11.62
C HIS A 55 -4.27 11.23 -11.96
N GLY A 56 -3.33 11.19 -12.90
CA GLY A 56 -2.63 12.37 -13.39
C GLY A 56 -3.40 13.09 -14.50
N ALA A 57 -2.85 14.21 -14.95
CA ALA A 57 -3.39 14.97 -16.09
C ALA A 57 -3.30 14.22 -17.44
N THR A 58 -2.47 13.18 -17.51
CA THR A 58 -2.27 12.33 -18.69
C THR A 58 -2.15 10.87 -18.25
N GLU A 59 -2.34 9.93 -19.17
CA GLU A 59 -2.15 8.49 -18.90
C GLU A 59 -0.73 8.18 -18.39
N ILE A 60 0.30 8.80 -18.97
CA ILE A 60 1.68 8.68 -18.53
C ILE A 60 1.83 9.15 -17.07
N GLU A 61 1.24 10.29 -16.73
CA GLU A 61 1.29 10.81 -15.36
C GLU A 61 0.50 9.93 -14.38
N THR A 62 -0.60 9.31 -14.81
CA THR A 62 -1.32 8.31 -14.02
C THR A 62 -0.44 7.11 -13.72
N GLU A 63 0.28 6.57 -14.71
CA GLU A 63 1.22 5.47 -14.50
C GLU A 63 2.37 5.87 -13.56
N GLU A 64 2.97 7.05 -13.78
CA GLU A 64 4.01 7.61 -12.90
C GLU A 64 3.51 7.76 -11.46
N ASN A 65 2.27 8.23 -11.26
CA ASN A 65 1.67 8.40 -9.95
C ASN A 65 1.46 7.06 -9.24
N VAL A 66 1.04 6.02 -9.97
CA VAL A 66 0.91 4.66 -9.44
C VAL A 66 2.26 4.12 -8.98
N LEU A 67 3.33 4.33 -9.76
CA LEU A 67 4.69 3.92 -9.40
C LEU A 67 5.19 4.68 -8.15
N ALA A 68 4.99 6.00 -8.12
CA ALA A 68 5.34 6.83 -6.97
C ALA A 68 4.63 6.37 -5.68
N THR A 69 3.34 6.06 -5.78
CA THR A 69 2.56 5.54 -4.65
C THR A 69 3.03 4.16 -4.21
N ALA A 70 3.42 3.27 -5.13
CA ALA A 70 4.02 1.98 -4.76
C ALA A 70 5.36 2.16 -4.01
N CYS A 71 6.18 3.14 -4.40
CA CYS A 71 7.39 3.51 -3.66
C CYS A 71 7.06 4.08 -2.26
N PHE A 72 6.03 4.94 -2.16
CA PHE A 72 5.52 5.45 -0.88
C PHE A 72 5.14 4.31 0.06
N VAL A 73 4.39 3.31 -0.43
CA VAL A 73 4.01 2.13 0.34
C VAL A 73 5.24 1.36 0.81
N GLN A 74 6.23 1.16 -0.07
CA GLN A 74 7.44 0.42 0.31
C GLN A 74 8.25 1.15 1.38
N ASN A 75 8.37 2.48 1.29
CA ASN A 75 9.01 3.30 2.32
C ASN A 75 8.25 3.21 3.66
N PHE A 76 6.92 3.32 3.63
CA PHE A 76 6.06 3.11 4.80
C PHE A 76 6.27 1.73 5.43
N ASN A 77 6.30 0.66 4.63
CA ASN A 77 6.50 -0.70 5.11
C ASN A 77 7.87 -0.86 5.79
N LEU A 78 8.94 -0.32 5.21
CA LEU A 78 10.28 -0.39 5.79
C LEU A 78 10.38 0.43 7.08
N ALA A 79 9.78 1.61 7.14
CA ALA A 79 9.75 2.45 8.33
C ALA A 79 8.98 1.78 9.47
N ALA A 80 7.82 1.19 9.19
CA ALA A 80 7.05 0.43 10.16
C ALA A 80 7.83 -0.82 10.64
N TRP A 81 8.44 -1.55 9.72
CA TRP A 81 9.21 -2.76 10.03
C TRP A 81 10.44 -2.48 10.91
N ALA A 82 11.10 -1.33 10.72
CA ALA A 82 12.22 -0.90 11.55
C ALA A 82 11.83 -0.74 13.04
N GLU A 83 10.53 -0.56 13.33
CA GLU A 83 9.98 -0.48 14.69
C GLU A 83 9.22 -1.76 15.11
N GLY A 84 9.41 -2.86 14.37
CA GLY A 84 8.80 -4.16 14.69
C GLY A 84 7.35 -4.31 14.25
N VAL A 85 6.83 -3.38 13.45
CA VAL A 85 5.45 -3.45 12.93
C VAL A 85 5.42 -4.21 11.62
N GLY A 86 4.52 -5.19 11.54
CA GLY A 86 4.25 -5.94 10.33
C GLY A 86 3.15 -5.28 9.49
N THR A 87 3.30 -5.34 8.17
CA THR A 87 2.27 -4.95 7.21
C THR A 87 1.90 -6.11 6.30
N PHE A 88 0.62 -6.22 5.94
CA PHE A 88 0.10 -7.21 5.02
C PHE A 88 -0.57 -6.52 3.83
N TRP A 89 0.07 -6.56 2.65
CA TRP A 89 -0.47 -6.03 1.41
C TRP A 89 -1.50 -6.98 0.79
N SER A 90 -2.72 -6.50 0.57
CA SER A 90 -3.73 -7.16 -0.26
C SER A 90 -4.13 -6.31 -1.47
N SER A 91 -4.05 -6.87 -2.68
CA SER A 91 -4.48 -6.20 -3.94
C SER A 91 -5.98 -6.32 -4.19
N MET A 92 -6.77 -6.65 -3.17
CA MET A 92 -8.22 -6.81 -3.28
C MET A 92 -8.97 -5.51 -3.67
N GLY A 93 -8.32 -4.35 -3.54
CA GLY A 93 -8.87 -3.04 -3.89
C GLY A 93 -9.18 -2.86 -5.38
N ASN A 94 -8.65 -3.73 -6.25
CA ASN A 94 -8.86 -3.65 -7.70
C ASN A 94 -10.25 -4.14 -8.14
N HIS A 95 -11.00 -4.83 -7.29
CA HIS A 95 -12.36 -5.26 -7.62
C HIS A 95 -13.35 -4.12 -7.41
N GLN A 96 -14.16 -3.79 -8.43
CA GLN A 96 -15.15 -2.70 -8.40
C GLN A 96 -16.03 -2.75 -7.14
N LYS A 97 -16.56 -3.93 -6.78
CA LYS A 97 -17.33 -4.13 -5.55
C LYS A 97 -16.63 -3.58 -4.29
N ASN A 98 -15.33 -3.76 -4.17
CA ASN A 98 -14.56 -3.30 -3.01
C ASN A 98 -14.29 -1.80 -3.07
N ARG A 99 -14.11 -1.24 -4.27
CA ARG A 99 -14.05 0.21 -4.49
C ARG A 99 -15.34 0.88 -4.06
N ASP A 100 -16.49 0.32 -4.42
CA ASP A 100 -17.81 0.81 -4.04
C ASP A 100 -17.99 0.78 -2.51
N ILE A 101 -17.58 -0.31 -1.85
CA ILE A 101 -17.63 -0.44 -0.39
C ILE A 101 -16.79 0.64 0.30
N MET A 102 -15.63 0.99 -0.27
CA MET A 102 -14.71 1.99 0.27
C MET A 102 -15.05 3.42 -0.17
N GLY A 103 -16.04 3.62 -1.05
CA GLY A 103 -16.40 4.93 -1.59
C GLY A 103 -15.30 5.58 -2.42
N VAL A 104 -14.51 4.78 -3.15
CA VAL A 104 -13.41 5.29 -4.00
C VAL A 104 -13.98 5.86 -5.29
N SER A 105 -13.67 7.12 -5.62
CA SER A 105 -14.06 7.71 -6.90
C SER A 105 -13.24 7.15 -8.06
N ASP A 106 -13.71 7.39 -9.29
CA ASP A 106 -13.05 6.90 -10.50
C ASP A 106 -11.72 7.61 -10.80
N ASP A 107 -11.43 8.72 -10.12
CA ASP A 107 -10.16 9.48 -10.26
C ASP A 107 -8.98 8.86 -9.50
N TYR A 108 -9.17 7.69 -8.88
CA TYR A 108 -8.16 7.03 -8.06
C TYR A 108 -8.02 5.56 -8.42
N ASP A 109 -6.78 5.07 -8.39
CA ASP A 109 -6.48 3.65 -8.32
C ASP A 109 -6.23 3.22 -6.88
N VAL A 110 -6.72 2.04 -6.49
CA VAL A 110 -6.40 1.46 -5.18
C VAL A 110 -5.13 0.64 -5.32
N ILE A 111 -4.03 1.14 -4.75
CA ILE A 111 -2.73 0.47 -4.80
C ILE A 111 -2.72 -0.78 -3.91
N GLY A 112 -3.36 -0.69 -2.74
CA GLY A 112 -3.53 -1.85 -1.88
C GLY A 112 -4.33 -1.55 -0.61
N VAL A 113 -4.78 -2.63 0.03
CA VAL A 113 -5.35 -2.60 1.38
C VAL A 113 -4.40 -3.32 2.33
N PHE A 114 -4.02 -2.65 3.41
CA PHE A 114 -2.94 -3.01 4.30
C PHE A 114 -3.46 -3.30 5.70
N GLY A 115 -3.30 -4.53 6.18
CA GLY A 115 -3.34 -4.80 7.61
C GLY A 115 -2.04 -4.34 8.27
N VAL A 116 -2.12 -3.57 9.34
CA VAL A 116 -0.96 -2.99 10.03
C VAL A 116 -1.03 -3.31 11.53
N GLY A 117 0.02 -3.90 12.08
CA GLY A 117 0.09 -4.21 13.51
C GLY A 117 1.35 -4.96 13.92
N TYR A 118 1.49 -5.21 15.22
CA TYR A 118 2.57 -6.03 15.75
C TYR A 118 2.26 -7.51 15.53
N PRO A 119 3.09 -8.24 14.74
CA PRO A 119 2.84 -9.64 14.48
C PRO A 119 3.17 -10.49 15.72
N ALA A 120 2.32 -11.47 16.02
CA ALA A 120 2.61 -12.47 17.06
C ALA A 120 3.73 -13.43 16.65
N GLU A 121 3.91 -13.64 15.34
CA GLU A 121 4.94 -14.50 14.77
C GLU A 121 5.53 -13.86 13.52
N ILE A 122 6.86 -13.92 13.39
CA ILE A 122 7.58 -13.51 12.18
C ILE A 122 7.92 -14.76 11.37
N ASN A 123 7.23 -14.94 10.25
CA ASN A 123 7.47 -16.05 9.34
C ASN A 123 8.87 -15.96 8.72
N LYS A 124 9.50 -17.12 8.48
CA LYS A 124 10.73 -17.17 7.69
C LYS A 124 10.48 -16.61 6.28
N PRO A 125 11.40 -15.78 5.74
CA PRO A 125 11.25 -15.26 4.39
C PRO A 125 11.26 -16.41 3.38
N LYS A 126 10.37 -16.34 2.38
CA LYS A 126 10.40 -17.25 1.25
C LYS A 126 11.64 -16.97 0.40
N GLU A 127 12.34 -18.00 -0.03
CA GLU A 127 13.51 -17.86 -0.91
C GLU A 127 13.14 -17.12 -2.21
N ARG A 128 14.06 -16.26 -2.67
CA ARG A 128 13.96 -15.56 -3.97
C ARG A 128 14.99 -16.14 -4.93
N LYS A 129 14.67 -16.15 -6.21
CA LYS A 129 15.64 -16.48 -7.26
C LYS A 129 16.78 -15.44 -7.27
N PRO A 130 18.03 -15.83 -7.61
CA PRO A 130 19.13 -14.88 -7.74
C PRO A 130 18.79 -13.72 -8.68
N ILE A 131 19.19 -12.50 -8.32
CA ILE A 131 18.94 -11.31 -9.15
C ILE A 131 19.62 -11.39 -10.52
N LEU A 132 20.73 -12.13 -10.62
CA LEU A 132 21.47 -12.35 -11.86
C LEU A 132 20.60 -12.98 -12.97
N ASP A 133 19.61 -13.81 -12.62
CA ASP A 133 18.67 -14.41 -13.58
C ASP A 133 17.73 -13.38 -14.24
N LYS A 134 17.71 -12.15 -13.71
CA LYS A 134 16.82 -11.06 -14.13
C LYS A 134 17.57 -9.86 -14.70
N ILE A 135 18.90 -9.93 -14.85
CA ILE A 135 19.74 -8.88 -15.46
C ILE A 135 20.13 -9.32 -16.88
N LYS A 136 19.98 -8.40 -17.84
CA LYS A 136 20.45 -8.58 -19.22
C LYS A 136 21.39 -7.43 -19.58
N TYR A 137 22.58 -7.76 -20.05
CA TYR A 137 23.50 -6.79 -20.64
C TYR A 137 23.21 -6.72 -22.13
N LEU A 138 22.84 -5.54 -22.61
CA LEU A 138 22.67 -5.25 -24.03
C LEU A 138 23.99 -4.64 -24.56
N PRO A 139 24.35 -4.90 -25.83
CA PRO A 139 25.57 -4.37 -26.44
C PRO A 139 25.56 -2.84 -26.56
#